data_AF-A0A1G8IW65-F1
#
_entry.id   AF-A0A1G8IW65-F1
#
_cell.length_a   1.000
_cell.length_b   1.000
_cell.length_c   1.000
_cell.angle_alpha   90.00
_cell.angle_beta   90.00
_cell.angle_gamma   90.00
#
_symmetry.space_group_name_H-M   'P 1'
#
loop_
_entity.id
_entity.type
_entity.pdbx_description
1 polymer ?
#
loop_
_entity_poly.entity_id
_entity_poly.type
_entity_poly.pdbx_seq_one_letter_code
_entity_poly.pdbx_strand_id
1 'polypeptide(L)'
;MRGKIIPVMDVRMRFKKKFKVYYDRTCVIVIEVGNISMGLIVDSVSEVLSISEEDIVDPPDMRKDGNKFIKGIGKVGNEVELILDCERLLYKEQLDELTTIQSPEDEV
;
A
#
# COMPACT_ATOMS: atom_id res chain seq x y z
N MET A 1 -9.19 -18.60 -20.50
CA MET A 1 -9.39 -17.36 -19.72
C MET A 1 -8.42 -17.41 -18.55
N ARG A 2 -7.19 -16.92 -18.73
CA ARG A 2 -6.12 -17.03 -17.74
C ARG A 2 -6.25 -15.85 -16.77
N GLY A 3 -6.50 -16.15 -15.49
CA GLY A 3 -6.66 -15.14 -14.44
C GLY A 3 -5.37 -14.34 -14.27
N LYS A 4 -5.49 -13.01 -14.18
CA LYS A 4 -4.37 -12.13 -13.87
C LYS A 4 -3.87 -12.47 -12.46
N ILE A 5 -2.63 -12.92 -12.35
CA ILE A 5 -1.98 -13.16 -11.05
C ILE A 5 -1.69 -11.79 -10.43
N ILE A 6 -2.21 -11.57 -9.21
CA ILE A 6 -1.99 -10.33 -8.46
C ILE A 6 -1.00 -10.64 -7.34
N PRO A 7 0.23 -10.07 -7.37
CA PRO A 7 1.18 -10.22 -6.27
C PRO A 7 0.62 -9.57 -5.01
N VAL A 8 0.95 -10.13 -3.84
CA VAL A 8 0.50 -9.61 -2.55
C VAL A 8 1.66 -9.19 -1.65
N MET A 9 1.51 -8.05 -0.98
CA MET A 9 2.46 -7.49 -0.02
C MET A 9 1.82 -7.41 1.37
N ASP A 10 2.51 -7.94 2.38
CA ASP A 10 2.13 -7.72 3.78
C ASP A 10 2.54 -6.31 4.23
N VAL A 11 1.53 -5.46 4.47
CA VAL A 11 1.71 -4.07 4.85
C VAL A 11 2.34 -3.95 6.25
N ARG A 12 2.10 -4.88 7.17
CA ARG A 12 2.74 -4.88 8.50
C ARG A 12 4.24 -5.10 8.35
N MET A 13 4.64 -6.07 7.54
CA MET A 13 6.05 -6.33 7.24
C MET A 13 6.68 -5.14 6.54
N ARG A 14 5.95 -4.53 5.60
CA ARG A 14 6.39 -3.34 4.88
C ARG A 14 6.68 -2.15 5.81
N PHE A 15 5.86 -1.95 6.84
CA PHE A 15 6.05 -0.94 7.87
C PHE A 15 6.93 -1.39 9.04
N LYS A 16 7.65 -2.51 8.93
CA LYS A 16 8.49 -3.09 10.00
C LYS A 16 7.74 -3.30 11.32
N LYS A 17 6.42 -3.51 11.25
CA LYS A 17 5.59 -3.86 12.42
C LYS A 17 5.80 -5.34 12.73
N LYS A 18 5.48 -5.72 13.97
CA LYS A 18 5.48 -7.13 14.36
C LYS A 18 4.48 -7.92 13.52
N PHE A 19 4.87 -9.13 13.12
CA PHE A 19 3.96 -10.07 12.46
C PHE A 19 2.72 -10.30 13.34
N LYS A 20 1.59 -10.50 12.69
CA LYS A 20 0.33 -10.84 13.33
C LYS A 20 -0.31 -11.94 12.50
N VAL A 21 -0.83 -12.95 13.17
CA VAL A 21 -1.58 -14.03 12.51
C VAL A 21 -2.75 -13.43 11.76
N TYR A 22 -2.99 -13.92 10.54
CA TYR A 22 -4.14 -13.52 9.74
C TYR A 22 -5.42 -14.15 10.30
N TYR A 23 -6.48 -13.36 10.37
CA TYR A 23 -7.79 -13.78 10.89
C TYR A 23 -8.89 -13.39 9.88
N ASP A 24 -10.15 -13.69 10.18
CA ASP A 24 -11.30 -13.44 9.29
C ASP A 24 -11.48 -11.98 8.84
N ARG A 25 -10.91 -11.02 9.59
CA ARG A 25 -10.95 -9.58 9.24
C ARG A 25 -9.79 -9.14 8.35
N THR A 26 -8.75 -9.96 8.23
CA THR A 26 -7.63 -9.71 7.33
C THR A 26 -8.14 -9.73 5.90
N CYS A 27 -7.92 -8.64 5.19
CA CYS A 27 -8.40 -8.47 3.82
C CYS A 27 -7.26 -7.99 2.92
N VAL A 28 -7.44 -8.22 1.63
CA VAL A 28 -6.49 -7.80 0.60
C VAL A 28 -7.08 -6.62 -0.14
N ILE A 29 -6.46 -5.44 -0.02
CA ILE A 29 -6.82 -4.25 -0.80
C ILE A 29 -6.07 -4.32 -2.11
N VAL A 30 -6.78 -4.38 -3.24
CA VAL A 30 -6.15 -4.32 -4.56
C VAL A 30 -5.97 -2.86 -4.95
N ILE A 31 -4.72 -2.46 -5.20
CA ILE A 31 -4.37 -1.14 -5.73
C ILE A 31 -3.82 -1.27 -7.14
N GLU A 32 -4.01 -0.21 -7.92
CA GLU A 32 -3.42 -0.05 -9.24
C GLU A 32 -2.55 1.21 -9.23
N VAL A 33 -1.28 1.04 -9.59
CA VAL A 33 -0.28 2.11 -9.62
C VAL A 33 0.43 2.02 -10.97
N GLY A 34 0.12 2.96 -11.86
CA GLY A 34 0.50 2.85 -13.27
C GLY A 34 -0.06 1.56 -13.88
N ASN A 35 0.81 0.70 -14.40
CA ASN A 35 0.42 -0.59 -15.00
C ASN A 35 0.51 -1.77 -14.03
N ILE A 36 0.82 -1.52 -12.75
CA ILE A 36 1.05 -2.56 -11.75
C ILE A 36 -0.20 -2.70 -10.89
N SER A 37 -0.73 -3.92 -10.83
CA SER A 37 -1.76 -4.30 -9.85
C SER A 37 -1.09 -5.04 -8.70
N MET A 38 -1.36 -4.61 -7.45
CA MET A 38 -0.84 -5.28 -6.25
C MET A 38 -1.94 -5.40 -5.20
N GLY A 39 -1.98 -6.56 -4.53
CA GLY A 39 -2.78 -6.76 -3.34
C GLY A 39 -2.00 -6.37 -2.08
N LEU A 40 -2.63 -5.62 -1.19
CA LEU A 40 -2.08 -5.23 0.10
C LEU A 40 -2.80 -5.99 1.20
N ILE A 41 -2.08 -6.85 1.91
CA ILE A 41 -2.64 -7.55 3.08
C ILE A 41 -2.67 -6.56 4.24
N VAL A 42 -3.88 -6.26 4.73
CA VAL A 42 -4.12 -5.33 5.84
C VAL A 42 -4.88 -6.01 6.98
N ASP A 43 -4.79 -5.43 8.17
CA ASP A 43 -5.48 -5.96 9.35
C ASP A 43 -7.01 -5.97 9.21
N SER A 44 -7.58 -4.91 8.64
CA SER A 44 -9.01 -4.74 8.35
C SER A 44 -9.26 -3.48 7.50
N VAL A 45 -10.40 -3.40 6.81
CA VAL A 45 -10.96 -2.13 6.30
C VAL A 45 -11.98 -1.61 7.31
N SER A 46 -11.84 -0.34 7.71
CA SER A 46 -12.75 0.30 8.67
C SER A 46 -13.94 0.91 7.94
N GLU A 47 -13.73 1.97 7.16
CA GLU A 47 -14.77 2.73 6.47
C GLU A 47 -14.20 3.54 5.31
N VAL A 48 -15.08 4.21 4.55
CA VAL A 48 -14.71 5.14 3.47
C VAL A 48 -14.98 6.57 3.94
N LEU A 49 -13.93 7.39 4.01
CA LEU A 49 -14.00 8.77 4.44
C LEU A 49 -13.77 9.72 3.26
N SER A 50 -14.48 10.84 3.25
CA SER A 50 -14.16 11.99 2.40
C SER A 50 -13.36 13.00 3.22
N ILE A 51 -12.19 13.38 2.70
CA ILE A 51 -11.28 14.34 3.35
C ILE A 51 -11.09 15.49 2.36
N SER A 52 -11.41 16.71 2.78
CA SER A 52 -11.18 17.90 1.97
C SER A 52 -9.69 18.23 1.89
N GLU A 53 -9.24 18.89 0.82
CA GLU A 53 -7.83 19.22 0.64
C GLU A 53 -7.31 20.15 1.75
N GLU A 54 -8.14 21.06 2.28
CA GLU A 54 -7.79 21.92 3.42
C GLU A 54 -7.52 21.16 4.72
N ASP A 55 -8.06 19.96 4.87
CA ASP A 55 -7.88 19.11 6.04
C ASP A 55 -6.67 18.18 5.91
N ILE A 56 -5.97 18.23 4.76
CA ILE A 56 -4.73 17.52 4.51
C ILE A 56 -3.56 18.45 4.86
N VAL A 57 -2.78 18.04 5.85
CA VAL A 57 -1.54 18.74 6.21
C VAL A 57 -0.32 17.93 5.79
N ASP A 58 0.76 18.64 5.49
CA ASP A 58 2.05 18.00 5.25
C ASP A 58 2.47 17.17 6.47
N PRO A 59 3.08 16.00 6.25
CA PRO A 59 3.63 15.24 7.36
C PRO A 59 4.70 16.10 8.05
N PRO A 60 4.83 16.04 9.39
CA PRO A 60 5.95 16.67 10.08
C PRO A 60 7.25 16.13 9.49
N ASP A 61 8.38 16.84 9.62
CA ASP A 61 9.66 16.46 9.01
C ASP A 61 10.14 15.07 9.48
N MET A 62 9.60 14.01 8.90
CA MET A 62 9.88 12.61 9.21
C MET A 62 11.12 12.13 8.45
N ARG A 63 11.95 13.08 7.98
CA ARG A 63 13.09 12.87 7.09
C ARG A 63 14.19 12.01 7.68
N LYS A 64 14.17 11.71 8.98
CA LYS A 64 15.27 11.02 9.63
C LYS A 64 15.32 9.53 9.33
N ASP A 65 14.28 8.69 9.50
CA ASP A 65 14.56 7.23 9.46
C ASP A 65 13.43 6.23 9.11
N GLY A 66 12.38 6.56 8.36
CA GLY A 66 11.44 5.47 8.02
C GLY A 66 10.31 5.72 7.06
N ASN A 67 9.72 6.91 7.07
CA ASN A 67 8.37 7.07 6.54
C ASN A 67 8.34 7.74 5.18
N LYS A 68 9.04 7.14 4.21
CA LYS A 68 9.04 7.61 2.81
C LYS A 68 7.70 7.37 2.09
N PHE A 69 6.75 6.69 2.71
CA PHE A 69 5.46 6.29 2.11
C PHE A 69 4.29 7.16 2.56
N ILE A 70 4.52 8.23 3.33
CA ILE A 70 3.45 9.12 3.75
C ILE A 70 3.37 10.26 2.75
N LYS A 71 2.19 10.44 2.16
CA LYS A 71 1.84 11.56 1.29
C LYS A 71 1.41 12.77 2.12
N GLY A 72 0.65 12.53 3.18
CA GLY A 72 0.05 13.59 4.01
C GLY A 72 -0.62 13.03 5.25
N ILE A 73 -1.18 13.93 6.04
CA ILE A 73 -1.96 13.62 7.22
C ILE A 73 -3.33 14.28 7.06
N GLY A 74 -4.40 13.49 6.99
CA GLY A 74 -5.77 13.97 6.96
C GLY A 74 -6.33 14.11 8.38
N LYS A 75 -7.02 15.21 8.65
CA LYS A 75 -7.75 15.40 9.91
C LYS A 75 -9.25 15.22 9.65
N VAL A 76 -9.87 14.26 10.32
CA VAL A 76 -11.31 14.00 10.21
C VAL A 76 -11.93 14.11 11.59
N GLY A 77 -12.58 15.23 11.87
CA GLY A 77 -13.06 15.55 13.22
C GLY A 77 -11.88 15.63 14.21
N ASN A 78 -11.83 14.69 15.15
CA ASN A 78 -10.76 14.58 16.16
C ASN A 78 -9.74 13.47 15.86
N GLU A 79 -9.95 12.72 14.78
CA GLU A 79 -9.07 11.62 14.37
C GLU A 79 -8.04 12.07 13.34
N VAL A 80 -6.91 11.37 13.31
CA VAL A 80 -5.79 11.65 12.42
C VAL A 80 -5.55 10.44 11.54
N GLU A 81 -5.73 10.62 10.24
CA GLU A 81 -5.57 9.58 9.23
C GLU A 81 -4.27 9.78 8.45
N LEU A 82 -3.47 8.73 8.34
CA LEU A 82 -2.25 8.75 7.53
C LEU A 82 -2.59 8.48 6.07
N ILE A 83 -2.28 9.44 5.19
CA ILE A 83 -2.47 9.28 3.75
C ILE A 83 -1.20 8.71 3.17
N LEU A 84 -1.30 7.51 2.59
CA LEU A 84 -0.16 6.79 2.03
C LEU A 84 0.10 7.17 0.57
N ASP A 85 1.36 7.35 0.23
CA ASP A 85 1.87 7.40 -1.13
C ASP A 85 2.06 5.96 -1.62
N CYS A 86 1.08 5.45 -2.37
CA CYS A 86 1.09 4.09 -2.89
C CYS A 86 2.21 3.86 -3.90
N GLU A 87 2.61 4.86 -4.68
CA GLU A 87 3.78 4.75 -5.57
C GLU A 87 5.03 4.46 -4.74
N ARG A 88 5.35 5.33 -3.78
CA ARG A 88 6.54 5.15 -2.93
C ARG A 88 6.47 3.86 -2.11
N LEU A 89 5.28 3.45 -1.69
CA LEU A 89 5.06 2.19 -0.98
C LEU A 89 5.55 0.99 -1.80
N LEU A 90 5.33 1.00 -3.12
CA LEU A 90 5.78 -0.05 -4.04
C LEU A 90 7.25 0.10 -4.45
N TYR A 91 7.74 1.32 -4.67
CA TYR A 91 9.03 1.55 -5.36
C TYR A 91 10.31 1.50 -4.50
N LYS A 92 10.26 1.40 -3.16
CA LYS A 92 11.50 1.47 -2.35
C LYS A 92 12.44 0.27 -2.51
N GLU A 93 11.99 -0.86 -3.04
CA GLU A 93 12.81 -2.09 -3.08
C GLU A 93 12.44 -3.11 -4.19
N GLN A 94 11.43 -2.89 -5.04
CA GLN A 94 10.72 -4.05 -5.63
C GLN A 94 10.23 -3.96 -7.08
N LEU A 95 10.81 -3.12 -7.95
CA LEU A 95 10.39 -3.15 -9.37
C LEU A 95 11.11 -4.20 -10.22
N ASP A 96 12.35 -4.56 -9.87
CA ASP A 96 13.14 -5.51 -10.69
C ASP A 96 12.69 -6.97 -10.51
N GLU A 97 12.10 -7.33 -9.37
CA GLU A 97 11.67 -8.71 -9.09
C GLU A 97 10.24 -9.01 -9.55
N LEU A 98 9.32 -8.02 -9.55
CA LEU A 98 7.90 -8.25 -9.84
C LEU A 98 7.59 -8.34 -11.35
N THR A 99 8.37 -7.68 -12.20
CA THR A 99 8.24 -7.77 -13.67
C THR A 99 8.71 -9.13 -14.20
N THR A 100 9.63 -9.78 -13.51
CA THR A 100 10.17 -11.10 -13.89
C THR A 100 9.14 -12.23 -13.76
N ILE A 101 8.13 -12.08 -12.90
CA ILE A 101 7.10 -13.12 -12.65
C ILE A 101 5.95 -13.04 -13.67
N GLN A 102 5.82 -11.92 -14.41
CA GLN A 102 4.74 -11.72 -15.40
C GLN A 102 5.04 -12.29 -16.80
N SER A 103 6.22 -12.89 -17.03
CA SER A 103 6.56 -13.52 -18.30
C SER A 103 6.80 -15.02 -18.17
N PRO A 104 5.75 -15.85 -18.32
CA PRO A 104 5.90 -17.19 -18.85
C PRO A 104 5.30 -17.28 -20.27
N GLU A 105 6.19 -17.50 -21.24
CA GLU A 105 5.96 -18.19 -22.51
C GLU A 105 4.97 -17.58 -23.52
N ASP A 106 5.51 -16.76 -24.43
CA ASP A 106 5.07 -16.70 -25.84
C ASP A 106 6.33 -16.75 -26.73
N GLU A 107 7.00 -17.91 -26.76
CA GLU A 107 7.87 -18.31 -27.88
C GLU A 107 7.16 -19.45 -28.61
N VAL A 108 6.64 -19.17 -29.80
CA VAL A 108 6.36 -20.15 -30.88
C VAL A 108 7.10 -19.68 -32.12
#